data_AF-X0U6L8-F1
#
_entry.id   AF-X0U6L8-F1
#
_cell.length_a   1.000
_cell.length_b   1.000
_cell.length_c   1.000
_cell.angle_alpha   90.00
_cell.angle_beta   90.00
_cell.angle_gamma   90.00
#
_symmetry.space_group_name_H-M   'P 1'
#
loop_
_entity.id
_entity.type
_entity.pdbx_description
1 polymer ?
#
loop_
_entity_poly.entity_id
_entity_poly.type
_entity_poly.pdbx_seq_one_letter_code
_entity_poly.pdbx_strand_id
1 'polypeptide(L)'
;MKGCCTLASGISIITIVNAVEEAVEEDKDLSIPYRRRLKSEGFLNEKYLGGVEVDKRLLENKGFRVRQKDKKYFVENYQDYTK
;
A
#
# COMPACT_ATOMS: atom_id res chain seq x y z
N MET A 1 1.00 -25.45 -6.67
CA MET A 1 1.53 -24.64 -5.55
C MET A 1 0.82 -25.06 -4.27
N LYS A 2 1.52 -25.66 -3.30
CA LYS A 2 0.98 -25.88 -1.94
C LYS A 2 0.92 -24.50 -1.27
N GLY A 3 -0.29 -23.94 -1.16
CA GLY A 3 -0.49 -22.55 -0.74
C GLY A 3 0.07 -22.31 0.66
N CYS A 4 0.85 -21.25 0.80
CA CYS A 4 1.21 -20.70 2.09
C CYS A 4 -0.07 -20.30 2.84
N CYS A 5 -0.17 -20.60 4.15
CA CYS A 5 -1.32 -20.23 4.95
C CYS A 5 -1.51 -18.70 4.91
N THR A 6 -2.75 -18.23 4.81
CA THR A 6 -3.10 -16.80 4.83
C THR A 6 -2.52 -16.09 6.06
N LEU A 7 -2.41 -16.80 7.18
CA LEU A 7 -1.78 -16.30 8.40
C LEU A 7 -0.29 -15.97 8.20
N ALA A 8 0.48 -16.91 7.66
CA ALA A 8 1.92 -16.73 7.41
C ALA A 8 2.17 -15.63 6.38
N SER A 9 1.33 -15.57 5.34
CA SER A 9 1.37 -14.49 4.35
C SER A 9 1.10 -13.12 4.99
N GLY A 10 0.14 -13.04 5.92
CA GLY A 10 -0.16 -11.81 6.67
C GLY A 10 1.03 -11.35 7.52
N ILE A 11 1.67 -12.27 8.26
CA ILE A 11 2.83 -11.97 9.09
C ILE A 11 4.02 -11.47 8.26
N SER A 12 4.28 -12.11 7.12
CA SER A 12 5.35 -11.67 6.20
C SER A 12 5.09 -10.27 5.65
N ILE A 13 3.84 -9.94 5.30
CA ILE A 13 3.48 -8.59 4.84
C ILE A 13 3.75 -7.57 5.94
N ILE A 14 3.36 -7.84 7.19
CA ILE A 14 3.63 -6.94 8.34
C ILE A 14 5.13 -6.72 8.53
N THR A 15 5.92 -7.79 8.47
CA THR A 15 7.38 -7.71 8.63
C THR A 15 8.03 -6.85 7.54
N ILE A 16 7.59 -7.04 6.29
CA ILE A 16 8.07 -6.25 5.15
C ILE A 16 7.68 -4.78 5.31
N VAL A 17 6.47 -4.48 5.79
CA VAL A 17 6.02 -3.10 6.02
C VAL A 17 6.94 -2.41 7.02
N ASN A 18 7.18 -3.03 8.18
CA ASN A 18 8.06 -2.48 9.21
C ASN A 18 9.48 -2.25 8.71
N ALA A 19 10.06 -3.23 8.02
CA ALA A 19 11.41 -3.12 7.49
C ALA A 19 11.55 -1.96 6.47
N VAL A 20 10.50 -1.70 5.67
CA VAL A 20 10.50 -0.56 4.75
C VAL A 20 10.32 0.77 5.48
N GLU A 21 9.50 0.82 6.54
CA GLU A 21 9.37 2.04 7.35
C GLU A 21 10.70 2.40 8.02
N GLU A 22 11.38 1.43 8.66
CA GLU A 22 12.70 1.63 9.26
C GLU A 22 13.74 2.08 8.22
N ALA A 23 13.72 1.48 7.03
CA ALA A 23 14.66 1.86 5.97
C ALA A 23 14.42 3.30 5.47
N VAL A 24 13.16 3.74 5.37
CA VAL A 24 12.83 5.13 5.01
C VAL A 24 13.33 6.11 6.07
N GLU A 25 13.25 5.76 7.36
CA GLU A 25 13.83 6.57 8.45
C GLU A 25 15.36 6.65 8.37
N GLU A 26 16.02 5.59 7.87
CA GLU A 26 17.46 5.55 7.61
C GLU A 26 17.89 6.12 6.24
N ASP A 27 16.99 6.79 5.51
CA ASP A 27 17.21 7.30 4.14
C ASP A 27 17.59 6.20 3.11
N LYS A 28 17.25 4.93 3.42
CA LYS A 28 17.45 3.77 2.56
C LYS A 28 16.14 3.38 1.88
N ASP A 29 16.10 3.44 0.55
CA ASP A 29 14.96 2.93 -0.22
C ASP A 29 15.12 1.42 -0.49
N LEU A 30 14.28 0.59 0.12
CA LEU A 30 14.26 -0.86 -0.12
C LEU A 30 13.52 -1.25 -1.42
N SER A 31 12.87 -0.30 -2.12
CA SER A 31 12.09 -0.51 -3.34
C SER A 31 11.11 -1.72 -3.29
N ILE A 32 10.61 -2.09 -2.10
CA ILE A 32 9.71 -3.25 -1.95
C ILE A 32 8.26 -2.84 -2.23
N PRO A 33 7.59 -3.44 -3.21
CA PRO A 33 6.25 -3.03 -3.61
C PRO A 33 5.15 -3.70 -2.77
N TYR A 34 5.17 -3.55 -1.45
CA TYR A 34 4.17 -4.17 -0.56
C TYR A 34 2.80 -3.46 -0.59
N ARG A 35 2.75 -2.17 -0.97
CA ARG A 35 1.56 -1.31 -1.07
C ARG A 35 0.83 -1.38 -2.43
N ARG A 36 0.84 -2.53 -3.11
CA ARG A 36 0.19 -2.71 -4.43
C ARG A 36 -1.32 -3.00 -4.37
N ARG A 37 -1.89 -3.16 -3.18
CA ARG A 37 -3.27 -3.66 -3.00
C ARG A 37 -4.17 -2.54 -2.48
N LEU A 38 -5.04 -2.05 -3.35
CA LEU A 38 -6.20 -1.24 -2.97
C LEU A 38 -7.31 -2.17 -2.41
N LYS A 39 -8.19 -1.62 -1.58
CA LYS A 39 -9.47 -2.27 -1.23
C LYS A 39 -10.41 -2.27 -2.44
N SER A 40 -11.53 -2.98 -2.32
CA SER A 40 -12.65 -2.91 -3.26
C SER A 40 -12.97 -1.45 -3.61
N GLU A 41 -13.28 -1.18 -4.88
CA GLU A 41 -13.54 0.16 -5.44
C GLU A 41 -12.35 1.15 -5.47
N GLY A 42 -11.12 0.68 -5.30
CA GLY A 42 -9.93 1.55 -5.39
C GLY A 42 -9.66 2.38 -4.14
N PHE A 43 -10.31 2.04 -3.02
CA PHE A 43 -10.06 2.68 -1.74
C PHE A 43 -8.70 2.27 -1.15
N LEU A 44 -8.05 3.21 -0.49
CA LEU A 44 -6.83 2.96 0.26
C LEU A 44 -7.13 2.21 1.56
N ASN A 45 -6.21 1.34 1.96
CA ASN A 45 -6.40 0.53 3.15
C ASN A 45 -5.83 1.22 4.38
N GLU A 46 -6.73 1.80 5.17
CA GLU A 46 -6.44 2.46 6.45
C GLU A 46 -5.75 1.56 7.49
N LYS A 47 -5.73 0.24 7.29
CA LYS A 47 -5.09 -0.72 8.20
C LYS A 47 -3.58 -0.90 7.96
N TYR A 48 -3.00 -0.28 6.93
CA TYR A 48 -1.55 -0.35 6.74
C TYR A 48 -0.82 0.55 7.76
N LEU A 49 0.33 0.06 8.23
CA LEU A 49 1.21 0.82 9.13
C LEU A 49 1.77 2.05 8.38
N GLY A 50 1.95 3.15 9.10
CA GLY A 50 2.21 4.48 8.51
C GLY A 50 0.98 5.19 7.94
N GLY A 51 -0.20 4.53 7.96
CA GLY A 51 -1.48 5.14 7.60
C GLY A 51 -1.67 5.45 6.12
N VAL A 52 -2.83 6.05 5.81
CA VAL A 52 -3.25 6.41 4.44
C VAL A 52 -2.41 7.51 3.80
N GLU A 53 -1.72 8.34 4.60
CA GLU A 53 -0.92 9.45 4.10
C GLU A 53 0.35 8.98 3.38
N VAL A 54 1.02 7.96 3.91
CA VAL A 54 2.21 7.38 3.27
C VAL A 54 1.84 6.70 1.96
N ASP A 55 0.72 5.96 1.93
CA ASP A 55 0.21 5.37 0.70
C ASP A 55 -0.13 6.44 -0.34
N LYS A 56 -0.78 7.53 0.09
CA LYS A 56 -1.13 8.65 -0.76
C LYS A 56 0.12 9.24 -1.42
N ARG A 57 1.15 9.59 -0.63
CA ARG A 57 2.41 10.14 -1.14
C ARG A 57 3.10 9.19 -2.13
N LEU A 58 3.12 7.88 -1.84
CA LEU A 58 3.72 6.89 -2.72
C LEU A 58 2.99 6.79 -4.07
N LEU A 59 1.66 6.83 -4.04
CA LEU A 59 0.82 6.80 -5.23
C LEU A 59 0.95 8.10 -6.04
N GLU A 60 0.97 9.25 -5.36
CA GLU A 60 1.20 10.56 -6.00
C GLU A 60 2.58 10.62 -6.68
N ASN A 61 3.63 10.14 -6.01
CA ASN A 61 4.98 10.03 -6.60
C ASN A 61 5.03 9.13 -7.83
N LYS A 62 4.18 8.10 -7.88
CA LYS A 62 4.05 7.21 -9.04
C LYS A 62 3.15 7.78 -10.14
N GLY A 63 2.57 8.98 -9.95
CA GLY A 63 1.70 9.64 -10.91
C GLY A 63 0.22 9.25 -10.81
N PHE A 64 -0.19 8.51 -9.77
CA PHE A 64 -1.59 8.20 -9.52
C PHE A 64 -2.30 9.38 -8.83
N ARG A 65 -3.52 9.69 -9.28
CA ARG A 65 -4.34 10.73 -8.66
C ARG A 65 -5.12 10.15 -7.49
N VAL A 66 -4.80 10.57 -6.28
CA VAL A 66 -5.53 10.16 -5.07
C VAL A 66 -6.50 11.28 -4.66
N ARG A 67 -7.78 10.93 -4.51
CA ARG A 67 -8.84 11.83 -4.05
C ARG A 67 -9.36 11.40 -2.68
N GLN A 68 -9.77 12.38 -1.88
CA GLN A 68 -10.43 12.11 -0.60
C GLN A 68 -11.95 12.07 -0.82
N LYS A 69 -12.58 11.00 -0.35
CA LYS A 69 -14.04 10.88 -0.24
C LYS A 69 -14.39 10.65 1.23
N ASP A 70 -15.01 11.65 1.83
CA ASP A 70 -15.32 11.68 3.26
C ASP A 70 -14.05 11.50 4.13
N LYS A 71 -13.97 10.39 4.87
CA LYS A 71 -12.84 10.03 5.74
C LYS A 71 -11.85 9.06 5.08
N LYS A 72 -12.07 8.68 3.82
CA LYS A 72 -11.26 7.68 3.11
C LYS A 72 -10.62 8.28 1.88
N TYR A 73 -9.47 7.74 1.50
CA TYR A 73 -8.79 8.09 0.25
C TYR A 73 -9.04 7.01 -0.79
N PHE A 74 -9.19 7.40 -2.05
CA PHE A 74 -9.37 6.50 -3.17
C PHE A 74 -8.53 6.96 -4.38
N VAL A 75 -8.12 6.01 -5.22
CA VAL A 75 -7.37 6.29 -6.43
C VAL A 75 -8.32 6.50 -7.60
N GLU A 76 -8.28 7.69 -8.20
CA GLU A 76 -9.00 8.01 -9.43
C GLU A 76 -8.34 7.25 -10.60
N ASN A 77 -9.13 6.60 -11.46
CA ASN A 77 -8.68 5.69 -12.54
C ASN A 77 -8.10 4.32 -12.12
N TYR A 78 -8.44 3.78 -10.93
CA TYR A 78 -8.02 2.41 -10.57
C TYR A 78 -8.45 1.33 -11.59
N GLN A 79 -9.56 1.56 -12.30
CA GLN A 79 -10.09 0.65 -13.32
C GLN A 79 -9.17 0.50 -14.54
N ASP A 80 -8.41 1.54 -14.90
CA ASP A 80 -7.49 1.51 -16.05
C ASP A 80 -6.32 0.53 -15.82
N TYR A 81 -5.97 0.30 -14.55
CA TYR A 81 -4.91 -0.60 -14.11
C TYR A 81 -5.40 -2.01 -13.75
N THR A 82 -6.69 -2.31 -13.95
CA THR A 82 -7.29 -3.63 -13.65
C THR A 82 -7.45 -4.51 -14.91
N LYS A 83 -6.92 -4.07 -16.07
CA LYS A 83 -6.92 -4.84 -17.32
C LYS A 83 -5.74 -5.82 -17.40
#